data_AF-A0A382L7J0-F1
#
_entry.id   AF-A0A382L7J0-F1
#
_cell.length_a   1.000
_cell.length_b   1.000
_cell.length_c   1.000
_cell.angle_alpha   90.00
_cell.angle_beta   90.00
_cell.angle_gamma   90.00
#
_symmetry.space_group_name_H-M   'P 1'
#
loop_
_entity.id
_entity.type
_entity.pdbx_description
1 polymer ?
#
loop_
_entity_poly.entity_id
_entity_poly.type
_entity_poly.pdbx_seq_one_letter_code
_entity_poly.pdbx_strand_id
1 'polypeptide(L)'
;MNSLERIKRLLSVVPWIESQNGPYIEEVSSRFNYPRKELIEDLENVVFFVGVYPFTPDCLIEVSVTEERVWVRYADWFRKPMKLNKRELTSLRAAGEALIEFSGSLTGDLEEELGPLERALTKLSAFEGEMENLLEIKLATPTKHLLEVQNSIKDKTVIQIEYLVGSRS
;
A
#
# COMPACT_ATOMS: atom_id res chain seq x y z
N MET A 1 7.13 -12.94 5.87
CA MET A 1 5.70 -12.62 5.68
C MET A 1 5.38 -12.37 4.21
N ASN A 2 4.17 -12.61 3.70
CA ASN A 2 3.84 -12.27 2.30
C ASN A 2 3.61 -10.75 2.12
N SER A 3 3.65 -10.25 0.88
CA SER A 3 3.59 -8.80 0.63
C SER A 3 2.29 -8.14 1.08
N LEU A 4 1.13 -8.81 0.97
CA LEU A 4 -0.13 -8.21 1.42
C LEU A 4 -0.22 -8.19 2.94
N GLU A 5 0.11 -9.30 3.60
CA GLU A 5 0.16 -9.38 5.07
C GLU A 5 1.06 -8.27 5.62
N ARG A 6 2.21 -8.05 4.97
CA ARG A 6 3.15 -6.98 5.29
C ARG A 6 2.49 -5.61 5.20
N ILE A 7 1.81 -5.30 4.10
CA ILE A 7 1.07 -4.04 3.91
C ILE A 7 -0.04 -3.88 4.96
N LYS A 8 -0.89 -4.89 5.15
CA LYS A 8 -2.00 -4.87 6.14
C LYS A 8 -1.46 -4.59 7.55
N ARG A 9 -0.37 -5.25 7.93
CA ARG A 9 0.26 -5.02 9.25
C ARG A 9 0.88 -3.64 9.35
N LEU A 10 1.61 -3.16 8.35
CA LEU A 10 2.18 -1.81 8.35
C LEU A 10 1.11 -0.72 8.47
N LEU A 11 -0.02 -0.87 7.76
CA LEU A 11 -1.17 0.03 7.87
C LEU A 11 -1.78 0.07 9.28
N SER A 12 -1.53 -0.93 10.13
CA SER A 12 -1.93 -0.95 11.54
C SER A 12 -0.82 -0.46 12.48
N VAL A 13 0.41 -0.93 12.25
CA VAL A 13 1.59 -0.68 13.08
C VAL A 13 1.93 0.80 13.10
N VAL A 14 2.05 1.43 11.92
CA VAL A 14 2.49 2.82 11.76
C VAL A 14 1.61 3.81 12.54
N PRO A 15 0.27 3.87 12.34
CA PRO A 15 -0.57 4.79 13.10
C PRO A 15 -0.63 4.45 14.59
N TRP A 16 -0.48 3.18 14.96
CA TRP A 16 -0.44 2.82 16.37
C TRP A 16 0.84 3.34 17.04
N ILE A 17 2.03 3.11 16.47
CA ILE A 17 3.29 3.61 17.02
C ILE A 17 3.24 5.14 17.16
N GLU A 18 2.74 5.85 16.14
CA GLU A 18 2.63 7.32 16.17
C GLU A 18 1.73 7.82 17.31
N SER A 19 0.66 7.08 17.62
CA SER A 19 -0.24 7.40 18.75
C SER A 19 0.36 7.09 20.13
N GLN A 20 1.50 6.38 20.18
CA GLN A 20 2.17 6.00 21.42
C GLN A 20 3.38 6.90 21.71
N ASN A 21 3.77 6.99 22.99
CA ASN A 21 4.99 7.70 23.39
C ASN A 21 6.23 6.79 23.32
N GLY A 22 6.57 6.36 22.12
CA GLY A 22 7.76 5.55 21.85
C GLY A 22 7.71 4.16 22.47
N PRO A 23 6.86 3.23 21.99
CA PRO A 23 6.74 1.88 22.55
C PRO A 23 8.01 1.06 22.31
N TYR A 24 8.16 -0.03 23.07
CA TYR A 24 9.25 -0.98 22.83
C TYR A 24 9.01 -1.75 21.52
N ILE A 25 10.07 -2.01 20.76
CA ILE A 25 9.99 -2.80 19.51
C ILE A 25 9.36 -4.17 19.79
N GLU A 26 9.67 -4.77 20.95
CA GLU A 26 9.13 -6.08 21.32
C GLU A 26 7.62 -6.05 21.58
N GLU A 27 7.12 -4.93 22.10
CA GLU A 27 5.68 -4.71 22.28
C GLU A 27 4.98 -4.62 20.93
N VAL A 28 5.54 -3.87 19.98
CA VAL A 28 5.02 -3.76 18.61
C VAL A 28 5.02 -5.14 17.93
N SER A 29 6.15 -5.84 17.98
CA SER A 29 6.36 -7.19 17.43
C SER A 29 5.29 -8.16 17.94
N SER A 30 5.12 -8.23 19.26
CA SER A 30 4.14 -9.10 19.90
C SER A 30 2.70 -8.70 19.56
N ARG A 31 2.38 -7.41 19.60
CA ARG A 31 1.03 -6.88 19.39
C ARG A 31 0.51 -7.13 17.97
N PHE A 32 1.37 -6.97 16.97
CA PHE A 32 0.98 -7.07 15.56
C PHE A 32 1.42 -8.39 14.91
N ASN A 33 1.91 -9.35 15.72
CA ASN A 33 2.47 -10.62 15.26
C ASN A 33 3.54 -10.40 14.17
N TYR A 34 4.38 -9.38 14.34
CA TYR A 34 5.32 -8.91 13.34
C TYR A 34 6.72 -9.36 13.74
N PRO A 35 7.40 -10.23 12.97
CA PRO A 35 8.74 -10.68 13.34
C PRO A 35 9.67 -9.50 13.54
N ARG A 36 10.25 -9.39 14.75
CA ARG A 36 11.09 -8.26 15.17
C ARG A 36 12.09 -7.76 14.12
N LYS A 37 12.82 -8.69 13.48
CA LYS A 37 13.79 -8.35 12.44
C LYS A 37 13.12 -7.71 11.21
N GLU A 38 12.03 -8.31 10.73
CA GLU A 38 11.25 -7.75 9.62
C GLU A 38 10.68 -6.37 10.02
N LEU A 39 10.17 -6.21 11.26
CA LEU A 39 9.62 -4.94 11.73
C LEU A 39 10.64 -3.80 11.64
N ILE A 40 11.85 -4.03 12.13
CA ILE A 40 12.93 -3.03 12.08
C ILE A 40 13.29 -2.73 10.62
N GLU A 41 13.50 -3.77 9.80
CA GLU A 41 13.84 -3.60 8.39
C GLU A 41 12.78 -2.82 7.61
N ASP A 42 11.50 -3.07 7.87
CA ASP A 42 10.39 -2.34 7.25
C ASP A 42 10.34 -0.87 7.69
N LEU A 43 10.47 -0.63 8.99
CA LEU A 43 10.37 0.72 9.52
C LEU A 43 11.54 1.59 9.02
N GLU A 44 12.76 1.05 9.01
CA GLU A 44 13.97 1.78 8.62
C GLU A 44 14.16 1.86 7.09
N ASN A 45 13.84 0.80 6.34
CA ASN A 45 14.15 0.74 4.90
C ASN A 45 12.95 0.98 3.98
N VAL A 46 11.73 0.94 4.51
CA VAL A 46 10.51 1.17 3.71
C VAL A 46 9.76 2.38 4.22
N VAL A 47 9.28 2.35 5.46
CA VAL A 47 8.40 3.40 6.01
C VAL A 47 9.12 4.74 6.09
N PHE A 48 10.39 4.76 6.48
CA PHE A 48 11.23 5.97 6.52
C PHE A 48 11.31 6.70 5.15
N PHE A 49 11.12 5.99 4.04
CA PHE A 49 11.17 6.57 2.69
C PHE A 49 9.79 6.87 2.10
N VAL A 50 8.72 6.68 2.88
CA VAL A 50 7.35 7.02 2.45
C VAL A 50 7.10 8.51 2.64
N GLY A 51 6.68 9.20 1.58
CA GLY A 51 6.33 10.60 1.64
C GLY A 51 5.73 11.11 0.33
N VAL A 52 5.71 12.43 0.17
CA VAL A 52 5.15 13.11 -1.00
C VAL A 52 6.20 13.99 -1.68
N TYR A 53 5.98 14.31 -2.97
CA TYR A 53 6.81 15.28 -3.69
C TYR A 53 6.86 16.63 -2.93
N PRO A 54 8.04 17.25 -2.75
CA PRO A 54 9.32 16.99 -3.42
C PRO A 54 10.23 15.93 -2.77
N PHE A 55 9.75 15.16 -1.78
CA PHE A 55 10.51 14.16 -1.03
C PHE A 55 11.71 14.75 -0.26
N THR A 56 11.60 16.01 0.16
CA THR A 56 12.51 16.59 1.13
C THR A 56 12.29 15.94 2.51
N PRO A 57 13.27 15.98 3.42
CA PRO A 57 13.17 15.28 4.71
C PRO A 57 11.89 15.60 5.51
N ASP A 58 11.40 16.84 5.45
CA ASP A 58 10.17 17.30 6.09
C ASP A 58 8.87 16.77 5.44
N CYS A 59 8.96 16.20 4.24
CA CYS A 59 7.89 15.59 3.47
C CYS A 59 7.84 14.05 3.58
N LEU A 60 8.73 13.44 4.38
CA LEU A 60 8.79 12.00 4.62
C LEU A 60 8.25 11.63 6.01
N ILE A 61 7.78 10.40 6.16
CA ILE A 61 7.54 9.81 7.48
C ILE A 61 8.89 9.64 8.17
N GLU A 62 9.02 10.17 9.38
CA GLU A 62 10.20 9.98 10.19
C GLU A 62 10.04 8.75 11.08
N VAL A 63 11.09 7.94 11.11
CA VAL A 63 11.23 6.80 12.02
C VAL A 63 12.51 7.01 12.82
N SER A 64 12.41 6.89 14.13
CA SER A 64 13.57 6.91 15.03
C SER A 64 13.53 5.69 15.94
N VAL A 65 14.64 4.98 16.01
CA VAL A 65 14.83 3.85 16.91
C VAL A 65 15.97 4.18 17.87
N THR A 66 15.72 4.09 19.17
CA THR A 66 16.72 4.36 20.21
C THR A 66 16.37 3.56 21.45
N GLU A 67 17.37 2.92 22.07
CA GLU A 67 17.19 2.12 23.30
C GLU A 67 16.04 1.11 23.22
N GLU A 68 15.91 0.41 22.09
CA GLU A 68 14.85 -0.58 21.84
C GLU A 68 13.43 -0.02 21.79
N ARG A 69 13.30 1.30 21.64
CA ARG A 69 12.04 2.01 21.49
C ARG A 69 11.97 2.64 20.10
N VAL A 70 10.75 2.78 19.60
CA VAL A 70 10.52 3.30 18.26
C VAL A 70 9.52 4.44 18.26
N TRP A 71 9.85 5.52 17.56
CA TRP A 71 8.98 6.64 17.31
C TRP A 71 8.70 6.74 15.82
N VAL A 72 7.44 7.01 15.49
CA VAL A 72 7.02 7.35 14.13
C VAL A 72 6.41 8.74 14.21
N ARG A 73 6.80 9.62 13.29
CA ARG A 73 6.21 10.94 13.14
C ARG A 73 5.83 11.15 11.70
N TYR A 74 4.57 11.51 11.47
CA TYR A 74 4.13 11.91 10.14
C TYR A 74 4.78 13.22 9.70
N ALA A 75 5.10 13.31 8.41
CA ALA A 75 5.39 14.58 7.75
C ALA A 75 4.28 15.60 8.04
N ASP A 76 4.63 16.88 8.13
CA ASP A 76 3.63 17.94 8.39
C ASP A 76 2.53 17.97 7.32
N TRP A 77 2.85 17.49 6.13
CA TRP A 77 1.91 17.27 5.04
C TRP A 77 0.69 16.41 5.45
N PHE A 78 0.92 15.32 6.20
CA PHE A 78 -0.15 14.41 6.63
C PHE A 78 -0.96 14.92 7.83
N ARG A 79 -0.51 16.01 8.49
CA ARG A 79 -1.21 16.60 9.64
C ARG A 79 -2.45 17.41 9.25
N LYS A 80 -2.67 17.63 7.95
CA LYS A 80 -3.86 18.30 7.41
C LYS A 80 -4.73 17.27 6.69
N PRO A 81 -6.07 17.41 6.69
CA PRO A 81 -6.93 16.57 5.87
C PRO A 81 -6.44 16.56 4.42
N MET A 82 -6.18 15.36 3.88
CA MET A 82 -5.68 15.22 2.51
C MET A 82 -6.72 15.73 1.53
N LYS A 83 -6.29 16.60 0.60
CA LYS A 83 -7.10 17.04 -0.54
C LYS A 83 -6.70 16.21 -1.76
N LEU A 84 -7.29 15.03 -1.90
CA LEU A 84 -7.10 14.20 -3.08
C LEU A 84 -7.92 14.78 -4.23
N ASN A 85 -7.29 15.01 -5.38
CA ASN A 85 -8.04 15.29 -6.60
C ASN A 85 -8.65 13.99 -7.16
N LYS A 86 -9.56 14.12 -8.13
CA LYS A 86 -10.27 12.98 -8.73
C LYS A 86 -9.32 11.88 -9.24
N ARG A 87 -8.23 12.27 -9.91
CA ARG A 87 -7.25 11.33 -10.45
C ARG A 87 -6.51 10.59 -9.35
N GLU A 88 -6.09 11.29 -8.31
CA GLU A 88 -5.40 10.70 -7.15
C GLU A 88 -6.30 9.73 -6.40
N LEU A 89 -7.56 10.09 -6.16
CA LEU A 89 -8.55 9.23 -5.51
C LEU A 89 -8.77 7.93 -6.30
N THR A 90 -9.01 8.04 -7.62
CA THR A 90 -9.20 6.88 -8.49
C THR A 90 -7.96 6.00 -8.54
N SER A 91 -6.77 6.59 -8.69
CA SER A 91 -5.52 5.83 -8.71
C SER A 91 -5.26 5.11 -7.39
N LEU A 92 -5.51 5.76 -6.25
CA LEU A 92 -5.33 5.16 -4.93
C LEU A 92 -6.31 4.00 -4.68
N ARG A 93 -7.58 4.18 -5.07
CA ARG A 93 -8.59 3.12 -4.97
C ARG A 93 -8.22 1.91 -5.82
N ALA A 94 -7.92 2.12 -7.10
CA ALA A 94 -7.56 1.04 -8.03
C ALA A 94 -6.32 0.26 -7.54
N ALA A 95 -5.33 0.95 -6.97
CA ALA A 95 -4.16 0.29 -6.39
C ALA A 95 -4.53 -0.59 -5.18
N GLY A 96 -5.41 -0.12 -4.29
CA GLY A 96 -5.86 -0.89 -3.13
C GLY A 96 -6.75 -2.08 -3.51
N GLU A 97 -7.65 -1.91 -4.49
CA GLU A 97 -8.48 -3.00 -5.02
C GLU A 97 -7.62 -4.10 -5.65
N ALA A 98 -6.64 -3.72 -6.48
CA ALA A 98 -5.72 -4.68 -7.09
C ALA A 98 -4.94 -5.51 -6.05
N LEU A 99 -4.56 -4.89 -4.91
CA LEU A 99 -3.91 -5.60 -3.81
C LEU A 99 -4.84 -6.62 -3.13
N ILE A 100 -6.12 -6.29 -2.97
CA ILE A 100 -7.12 -7.21 -2.41
C ILE A 100 -7.39 -8.37 -3.38
N GLU A 101 -7.66 -8.07 -4.66
CA GLU A 101 -7.92 -9.09 -5.68
C GLU A 101 -6.76 -10.07 -5.85
N PHE A 102 -5.53 -9.56 -5.85
CA PHE A 102 -4.32 -10.38 -5.91
C PHE A 102 -4.25 -11.39 -4.76
N SER A 103 -4.76 -11.05 -3.58
CA SER A 103 -4.74 -11.93 -2.42
C SER A 103 -5.88 -12.92 -2.35
N GLY A 104 -7.09 -12.56 -2.79
CA GLY A 104 -8.21 -13.50 -2.87
C GLY A 104 -7.88 -14.69 -3.78
N SER A 105 -7.01 -14.49 -4.76
CA SER A 105 -6.42 -15.52 -5.61
C SER A 105 -5.44 -16.45 -4.88
N LEU A 106 -4.74 -15.96 -3.84
CA LEU A 106 -3.65 -16.66 -3.16
C LEU A 106 -4.06 -17.40 -1.89
N THR A 107 -4.98 -16.85 -1.08
CA THR A 107 -5.22 -17.35 0.27
C THR A 107 -6.50 -18.16 0.41
N GLY A 108 -7.51 -18.03 -0.46
CA GLY A 108 -8.79 -18.77 -0.37
C GLY A 108 -9.62 -18.51 0.90
N ASP A 109 -9.00 -17.92 1.94
CA ASP A 109 -9.58 -17.59 3.22
C ASP A 109 -10.22 -16.20 3.15
N LEU A 110 -11.53 -16.17 3.37
CA LEU A 110 -12.30 -14.95 3.59
C LEU A 110 -12.11 -14.54 5.05
N GLU A 111 -11.29 -13.51 5.30
CA GLU A 111 -11.30 -12.85 6.61
C GLU A 111 -12.70 -12.23 6.83
N GLU A 112 -13.40 -12.63 7.89
CA GLU A 112 -14.78 -12.16 8.20
C GLU A 112 -14.82 -10.67 8.61
N GLU A 113 -13.70 -10.10 9.04
CA GLU A 113 -13.60 -8.70 9.49
C GLU A 113 -12.76 -7.86 8.51
N LEU A 114 -13.21 -6.63 8.23
CA LEU A 114 -12.49 -5.73 7.32
C LEU A 114 -11.12 -5.37 7.88
N GLY A 115 -10.08 -5.79 7.17
CA GLY A 115 -8.71 -5.41 7.46
C GLY A 115 -8.45 -3.90 7.30
N PRO A 116 -7.26 -3.43 7.71
CA PRO A 116 -6.88 -2.01 7.66
C PRO A 116 -6.96 -1.41 6.25
N LEU A 117 -6.62 -2.20 5.22
CA LEU A 117 -6.67 -1.79 3.82
C LEU A 117 -8.12 -1.63 3.36
N GLU A 118 -8.97 -2.61 3.66
CA GLU A 118 -10.40 -2.63 3.31
C GLU A 118 -11.15 -1.46 3.97
N ARG A 119 -10.83 -1.18 5.25
CA ARG A 119 -11.35 0.00 5.96
C ARG A 119 -10.87 1.30 5.35
N ALA A 120 -9.62 1.37 4.90
CA ALA A 120 -9.10 2.56 4.22
C ALA A 120 -9.84 2.79 2.89
N LEU A 121 -10.07 1.75 2.09
CA LEU A 121 -10.86 1.84 0.85
C LEU A 121 -12.31 2.27 1.10
N THR A 122 -12.92 1.78 2.18
CA THR A 122 -14.27 2.22 2.59
C THR A 122 -14.31 3.71 2.96
N LYS A 123 -13.24 4.26 3.53
CA LYS A 123 -13.15 5.71 3.78
C LYS A 123 -13.01 6.49 2.48
N LEU A 124 -12.32 5.94 1.47
CA LEU A 124 -12.16 6.59 0.18
C LEU A 124 -13.47 6.65 -0.61
N SER A 125 -14.35 5.65 -0.51
CA SER A 125 -15.65 5.68 -1.21
C SER A 125 -16.57 6.80 -0.72
N ALA A 126 -16.39 7.30 0.51
CA ALA A 126 -17.15 8.45 1.01
C ALA A 126 -16.91 9.73 0.20
N PHE A 127 -15.78 9.84 -0.52
CA PHE A 127 -15.47 10.97 -1.39
C PHE A 127 -16.11 10.87 -2.78
N GLU A 128 -16.79 9.75 -3.10
CA GLU A 128 -17.47 9.55 -4.39
C GLU A 128 -18.79 10.33 -4.50
N GLY A 129 -19.44 10.64 -3.38
CA GLY A 129 -20.71 11.38 -3.36
C GLY A 129 -20.62 12.84 -3.84
N GLU A 130 -19.41 13.40 -3.93
CA GLU A 130 -19.16 14.72 -4.54
C GLU A 130 -18.90 14.65 -6.06
N MET A 131 -19.06 13.47 -6.69
CA MET A 131 -18.66 13.22 -8.07
C MET A 131 -19.85 12.86 -8.98
N GLU A 132 -20.35 13.84 -9.74
CA GLU A 132 -20.89 13.56 -11.07
C GLU A 132 -19.73 13.16 -12.00
N ASN A 133 -19.95 12.08 -12.75
CA ASN A 133 -19.04 11.39 -13.69
C ASN A 133 -18.05 10.40 -13.06
N LEU A 134 -18.56 9.19 -12.84
CA LEU A 134 -17.78 7.95 -12.81
C LEU A 134 -17.01 7.84 -14.13
N LEU A 135 -15.70 8.00 -14.07
CA LEU A 135 -14.83 7.95 -15.24
C LEU A 135 -14.75 6.49 -15.71
N GLU A 136 -15.21 6.21 -16.93
CA GLU A 136 -15.03 4.93 -17.60
C GLU A 136 -13.53 4.70 -17.78
N ILE A 137 -12.95 3.73 -17.06
CA ILE A 137 -11.58 3.28 -17.29
C ILE A 137 -11.57 2.59 -18.65
N LYS A 138 -11.44 3.37 -19.72
CA LYS A 138 -11.01 2.86 -21.01
C LYS A 138 -9.53 2.54 -20.87
N LEU A 139 -9.23 1.33 -20.44
CA LEU A 139 -7.99 0.68 -20.84
C LEU A 139 -7.88 0.93 -22.34
N ALA A 140 -6.84 1.66 -22.76
CA ALA A 140 -6.54 1.81 -24.18
C ALA A 140 -6.66 0.42 -24.81
N THR A 141 -7.35 0.34 -25.95
CA THR A 141 -7.75 -0.89 -26.67
C THR A 141 -6.95 -2.09 -26.20
N PRO A 142 -7.58 -3.13 -25.59
CA PRO A 142 -6.89 -4.26 -24.98
C PRO A 142 -5.69 -4.61 -25.84
N THR A 143 -4.49 -4.41 -25.28
CA THR A 143 -3.28 -4.70 -26.04
C THR A 143 -3.40 -6.13 -26.53
N LYS A 144 -2.95 -6.40 -27.76
CA LYS A 144 -3.03 -7.73 -28.39
C LYS A 144 -2.62 -8.90 -27.47
N HIS A 145 -1.81 -8.59 -26.45
CA HIS A 145 -1.22 -9.51 -25.49
C HIS A 145 -2.01 -9.66 -24.17
N LEU A 146 -2.97 -8.76 -23.85
CA LEU A 146 -3.67 -8.78 -22.56
C LEU A 146 -4.41 -10.12 -22.34
N LEU A 147 -5.14 -10.57 -23.37
CA LEU A 147 -5.92 -11.79 -23.30
C LEU A 147 -5.01 -13.04 -23.23
N GLU A 148 -3.87 -13.00 -23.93
CA GLU A 148 -2.86 -14.06 -23.89
C GLU A 148 -2.25 -14.19 -22.49
N VAL A 149 -1.91 -13.07 -21.84
CA VAL A 149 -1.40 -13.04 -20.47
C VAL A 149 -2.45 -13.51 -19.46
N GLN A 150 -3.71 -13.07 -19.60
CA GLN A 150 -4.79 -13.49 -18.70
C GLN A 150 -5.05 -15.00 -18.79
N ASN A 151 -5.07 -15.55 -20.01
CA ASN A 151 -5.23 -16.98 -20.22
C ASN A 151 -4.05 -17.77 -19.67
N SER A 152 -2.81 -17.29 -19.84
CA SER A 152 -1.64 -18.00 -19.33
C SER A 152 -1.59 -18.06 -17.79
N ILE A 153 -2.04 -17.01 -17.11
CA ILE A 153 -2.21 -17.00 -15.65
C ILE A 153 -3.26 -18.04 -15.24
N LYS A 154 -4.42 -18.03 -15.90
CA LYS A 154 -5.53 -18.96 -15.60
C LYS A 154 -5.13 -20.42 -15.81
N ASP A 155 -4.47 -20.70 -16.93
CA ASP A 155 -4.12 -22.06 -17.36
C ASP A 155 -2.75 -22.51 -16.82
N LYS A 156 -2.06 -21.64 -16.06
CA LYS A 156 -0.71 -21.86 -15.50
C LYS A 156 0.33 -22.22 -16.57
N THR A 157 0.27 -21.56 -17.71
CA THR A 157 1.17 -21.79 -18.85
C THR A 157 2.25 -20.71 -18.95
N VAL A 158 3.39 -21.07 -19.55
CA VAL A 158 4.52 -20.15 -19.76
C VAL A 158 4.32 -19.40 -21.08
N ILE A 159 4.58 -18.09 -21.08
CA ILE A 159 4.60 -17.26 -22.28
C ILE A 159 5.98 -16.66 -22.51
N GLN A 160 6.34 -16.46 -23.78
CA GLN A 160 7.56 -15.78 -24.18
C GLN A 160 7.24 -14.31 -24.49
N ILE A 161 7.96 -13.39 -23.84
CA ILE A 161 7.75 -11.94 -24.01
C ILE A 161 8.96 -11.35 -24.72
N GLU A 162 8.75 -10.82 -25.93
CA GLU A 162 9.72 -9.95 -26.59
C GLU A 162 9.55 -8.51 -26.07
N TYR A 163 10.52 -8.03 -25.29
CA TYR A 163 10.49 -6.72 -24.66
C TYR A 163 11.37 -5.72 -25.41
N LEU A 164 10.76 -4.68 -25.97
CA LEU A 164 11.50 -3.60 -26.65
C LEU A 164 12.17 -2.68 -25.62
N VAL A 165 13.48 -2.49 -25.73
CA VAL A 165 14.24 -1.54 -24.91
C VAL A 165 14.17 -0.16 -25.54
N GLY A 166 13.80 0.87 -24.76
CA GLY A 166 13.80 2.25 -25.24
C GLY A 166 15.23 2.70 -25.60
N SER A 167 15.44 3.16 -26.83
CA SER A 167 16.73 3.75 -27.22
C SER A 167 16.91 5.09 -26.53
N ARG A 168 18.02 5.27 -25.80
CA ARG A 168 18.44 6.61 -25.36
C ARG A 168 18.91 7.39 -26.58
N SER A 169 18.15 8.41 -26.97
CA SER A 169 18.59 9.49 -27.88
C SER A 169 19.15 10.65 -27.07
#